data_AF-A0AA88U3K3-F1
#
_entry.id   AF-A0AA88U3K3-F1
#
_cell.length_a   1.000
_cell.length_b   1.000
_cell.length_c   1.000
_cell.angle_alpha   90.00
_cell.angle_beta   90.00
_cell.angle_gamma   90.00
#
_symmetry.space_group_name_H-M   'P 1'
#
loop_
_entity.id
_entity.type
_entity.pdbx_description
1 polymer ?
#
loop_
_entity_poly.entity_id
_entity_poly.type
_entity_poly.pdbx_seq_one_letter_code
_entity_poly.pdbx_strand_id
1 'polypeptide(L)'
;MAKTGHTMVWLHKLETAQSADSCLYHEKDNMFFLSLEASESNKYLFVASESKSTRFIFFLDISKPKDGLMIFTPRLSGIDT
;
A
#
# COMPACT_ATOMS: atom_id res chain seq x y z
N MET A 1 -22.53 -3.94 8.59
CA MET A 1 -21.58 -4.87 7.94
C MET A 1 -20.18 -4.39 8.25
N ALA A 2 -19.40 -5.13 9.03
CA ALA A 2 -18.02 -4.77 9.30
C ALA A 2 -17.20 -5.08 8.03
N LYS A 3 -16.75 -4.04 7.31
CA LYS A 3 -15.69 -4.20 6.33
C LYS A 3 -14.42 -4.49 7.12
N THR A 4 -13.97 -5.75 7.15
CA THR A 4 -12.59 -6.07 7.50
C THR A 4 -11.71 -5.53 6.37
N GLY A 5 -11.44 -4.22 6.40
CA GLY A 5 -10.51 -3.58 5.49
C GLY A 5 -9.11 -4.08 5.81
N HIS A 6 -8.40 -4.59 4.82
CA HIS A 6 -6.99 -4.92 4.98
C HIS A 6 -6.25 -3.61 5.28
N THR A 7 -5.75 -3.46 6.52
CA THR A 7 -5.01 -2.26 6.95
C THR A 7 -3.50 -2.43 6.84
N MET A 8 -3.03 -3.57 6.34
CA MET A 8 -1.60 -3.85 6.19
C MET A 8 -1.27 -4.35 4.78
N VAL A 9 -0.17 -3.86 4.23
CA VAL A 9 0.47 -4.40 3.01
C VAL A 9 1.70 -5.20 3.40
N TRP A 10 1.79 -6.42 2.89
CA TRP A 10 2.89 -7.33 3.14
C TRP A 10 3.64 -7.66 1.86
N LEU A 11 4.97 -7.76 1.96
CA LEU A 11 5.85 -8.29 0.93
C LEU A 11 6.25 -9.71 1.31
N HIS A 12 5.76 -10.67 0.54
CA HIS A 12 6.13 -12.07 0.66
C HIS A 12 7.26 -12.40 -0.31
N LYS A 13 8.29 -13.10 0.16
CA LYS A 13 9.30 -13.71 -0.70
C LYS A 13 8.93 -15.16 -0.95
N LEU A 14 8.84 -15.55 -2.23
CA LEU A 14 8.56 -16.93 -2.60
C LEU A 14 9.53 -17.91 -1.93
N GLU A 15 9.02 -19.10 -1.61
CA GLU A 15 9.75 -20.18 -0.94
C GLU A 15 10.24 -19.82 0.48
N THR A 16 9.67 -18.79 1.11
CA THR A 16 9.87 -18.49 2.52
C THR A 16 8.60 -18.73 3.33
N ALA A 17 8.72 -18.92 4.64
CA ALA A 17 7.56 -19.00 5.52
C ALA A 17 6.86 -17.64 5.59
N GLN A 18 5.52 -17.61 5.70
CA GLN A 18 4.75 -16.37 5.85
C GLN A 18 5.18 -15.52 7.06
N SER A 19 5.72 -16.14 8.11
CA SER A 19 6.28 -15.43 9.26
C SER A 19 7.53 -14.58 8.92
N ALA A 20 8.12 -14.79 7.75
CA ALA A 20 9.23 -13.98 7.22
C ALA A 20 8.76 -12.82 6.33
N ASP A 21 7.44 -12.66 6.13
CA ASP A 21 6.88 -11.56 5.33
C ASP A 21 7.24 -10.21 5.96
N SER A 22 7.62 -9.26 5.10
CA SER A 22 7.94 -7.90 5.53
C SER A 22 6.71 -7.02 5.42
N CYS A 23 6.26 -6.41 6.51
CA CYS A 23 5.18 -5.42 6.47
C CYS A 23 5.71 -4.13 5.82
N LEU A 24 5.16 -3.76 4.67
CA LEU A 24 5.55 -2.55 3.94
C LEU A 24 4.84 -1.31 4.46
N TYR A 25 3.57 -1.45 4.84
CA TYR A 25 2.77 -0.36 5.38
C TYR A 25 1.65 -0.89 6.28
N HIS A 26 1.37 -0.17 7.36
CA HIS A 26 0.23 -0.40 8.24
C HIS A 26 -0.53 0.91 8.42
N GLU A 27 -1.73 0.96 7.87
CA GLU A 27 -2.68 2.03 8.13
C GLU A 27 -3.26 1.89 9.54
N LYS A 28 -2.94 2.84 10.41
CA LYS A 28 -3.41 2.83 11.81
C LYS A 28 -4.74 3.56 11.98
N ASP A 29 -5.11 4.40 11.03
CA ASP A 29 -6.37 5.14 11.07
C ASP A 29 -7.51 4.25 10.52
N ASN A 30 -8.50 3.96 11.38
CA ASN A 30 -9.63 3.10 11.03
C ASN A 30 -10.61 3.72 10.03
N MET A 31 -10.47 5.02 9.73
CA MET A 31 -11.22 5.69 8.66
C MET A 31 -10.62 5.40 7.28
N PHE A 32 -9.41 4.88 7.22
CA PHE A 32 -8.69 4.57 6.00
C PHE A 32 -8.67 3.06 5.72
N PHE A 33 -8.65 2.70 4.45
CA PHE A 33 -8.43 1.34 3.96
C PHE A 33 -7.34 1.36 2.89
N LEU A 34 -6.81 0.18 2.57
CA LEU A 34 -5.74 0.04 1.58
C LEU A 34 -6.26 -0.59 0.29
N SER A 35 -5.73 -0.13 -0.84
CA SER A 35 -5.84 -0.80 -2.14
C SER A 35 -4.46 -0.99 -2.77
N LEU A 36 -4.34 -2.03 -3.60
CA LEU A 36 -3.14 -2.36 -4.36
C LEU A 36 -3.48 -2.38 -5.85
N GLU A 37 -2.61 -1.78 -6.65
CA GLU A 37 -2.77 -1.75 -8.11
C GLU A 37 -1.42 -1.91 -8.81
N ALA A 38 -1.32 -2.81 -9.78
CA ALA A 38 -0.14 -2.90 -10.62
C ALA A 38 -0.22 -1.88 -11.75
N SER A 39 0.88 -1.18 -12.04
CA SER A 39 0.96 -0.30 -13.21
C SER A 39 0.77 -1.11 -14.50
N GLU A 40 0.20 -0.49 -15.55
CA GLU A 40 0.08 -1.13 -16.88
C GLU A 40 1.42 -1.62 -17.44
N SER A 41 2.50 -0.90 -17.14
CA SER A 41 3.86 -1.28 -17.55
C SER A 41 4.42 -2.49 -16.80
N ASN A 42 3.74 -2.96 -15.74
CA ASN A 42 4.20 -3.95 -14.78
C ASN A 42 5.54 -3.61 -14.08
N LYS A 43 5.97 -2.35 -14.10
CA LYS A 43 7.21 -1.92 -13.43
C LYS A 43 6.99 -1.43 -12.00
N TYR A 44 5.75 -1.06 -11.68
CA TYR A 44 5.41 -0.49 -10.39
C TYR A 44 4.17 -1.16 -9.79
N LEU A 45 4.17 -1.26 -8.47
CA LEU A 45 2.98 -1.52 -7.67
C LEU A 45 2.63 -0.24 -6.92
N PHE A 46 1.37 0.17 -6.97
CA PHE A 46 0.84 1.29 -6.20
C PHE A 46 0.07 0.78 -4.99
N VAL A 47 0.28 1.44 -3.86
CA VAL A 47 -0.48 1.23 -2.63
C VAL A 47 -1.16 2.54 -2.31
N ALA A 48 -2.50 2.58 -2.36
CA ALA A 48 -3.24 3.74 -1.93
C ALA A 48 -3.78 3.51 -0.51
N SER A 49 -3.72 4.55 0.32
CA SER A 49 -4.43 4.62 1.59
C SER A 49 -5.52 5.67 1.49
N GLU A 50 -6.75 5.23 1.74
CA GLU A 50 -7.95 5.90 1.25
C GLU A 50 -9.02 5.97 2.33
N SER A 51 -9.59 7.15 2.51
CA SER A 51 -10.82 7.38 3.26
C SER A 51 -11.88 7.95 2.31
N LYS A 52 -13.04 8.35 2.83
CA LYS A 52 -14.10 8.95 2.02
C LYS A 52 -13.67 10.24 1.29
N SER A 53 -12.71 10.99 1.84
CA SER A 53 -12.35 12.33 1.35
C SER A 53 -10.86 12.57 1.27
N THR A 54 -10.04 11.54 1.44
CA THR A 54 -8.58 11.68 1.40
C THR A 54 -7.96 10.42 0.85
N ARG A 55 -7.11 10.57 -0.16
CA ARG A 55 -6.34 9.51 -0.78
C ARG A 55 -4.91 9.97 -0.96
N PHE A 56 -3.97 9.07 -0.73
CA PHE A 56 -2.56 9.28 -1.01
C PHE A 56 -1.91 7.96 -1.39
N ILE A 57 -0.91 8.05 -2.25
CA ILE A 57 -0.38 6.91 -2.98
C ILE A 57 1.09 6.74 -2.64
N PHE A 58 1.46 5.51 -2.36
CA PHE A 58 2.83 5.03 -2.41
C PHE A 58 3.05 4.23 -3.69
N PHE A 59 4.31 4.13 -4.13
CA PHE A 59 4.71 3.25 -5.20
C PHE A 59 5.91 2.39 -4.78
N LEU A 60 6.00 1.20 -5.37
CA LEU A 60 7.12 0.27 -5.26
C LEU A 60 7.65 -0.02 -6.66
N ASP A 61 8.95 0.21 -6.89
CA ASP A 61 9.64 -0.30 -8.06
C ASP A 61 9.87 -1.81 -7.89
N ILE A 62 9.23 -2.62 -8.72
CA ILE A 62 9.29 -4.08 -8.58
C ILE A 62 10.68 -4.66 -8.88
N SER A 63 11.56 -3.90 -9.54
CA SER A 63 12.95 -4.31 -9.78
C SER A 63 13.81 -4.12 -8.52
N LYS A 64 13.35 -3.31 -7.56
CA LYS A 64 14.05 -3.00 -6.31
C LYS A 64 13.09 -3.12 -5.10
N PRO A 65 12.50 -4.31 -4.85
CA PRO A 65 11.49 -4.47 -3.80
C PRO A 65 12.05 -4.23 -2.39
N LYS A 66 13.38 -4.28 -2.23
CA LYS A 66 14.09 -3.99 -0.97
C LYS A 66 14.10 -2.50 -0.61
N ASP A 67 13.90 -1.62 -1.59
CA ASP A 67 13.87 -0.17 -1.35
C ASP A 67 12.55 0.25 -0.66
N GLY A 68 11.55 -0.65 -0.62
CA GLY A 68 10.28 -0.43 0.05
C GLY A 68 9.37 0.55 -0.67
N LEU A 69 8.31 0.96 0.02
CA LEU A 69 7.34 1.92 -0.50
C LEU A 69 7.91 3.34 -0.48
N MET A 70 7.82 4.02 -1.62
CA MET A 70 8.14 5.43 -1.76
C MET A 70 6.85 6.26 -1.88
N ILE A 71 6.86 7.47 -1.34
CA ILE A 71 5.71 8.39 -1.45
C ILE A 71 5.59 8.86 -2.89
N PHE A 72 4.43 8.62 -3.52
CA PHE A 72 4.08 9.18 -4.82
C PHE A 72 3.30 10.50 -4.64
N THR A 73 2.29 10.47 -3.78
CA THR A 73 1.53 11.67 -3.37
C THR A 73 1.49 11.78 -1.84
N PRO A 74 1.64 12.99 -1.26
CA PRO A 74 1.58 13.17 0.18
C PRO A 74 0.14 13.05 0.69
N ARG A 75 -0.04 12.66 1.96
CA ARG A 75 -1.35 12.70 2.64
C ARG A 75 -1.75 14.16 2.89
N LEU A 76 -2.80 14.61 2.21
CA LEU A 76 -3.39 15.94 2.37
C LEU A 76 -4.86 15.82 2.75
N SER A 77 -5.26 16.38 3.89
CA SER A 77 -6.65 16.27 4.38
C SER A 77 -7.63 16.91 3.39
N GLY A 78 -8.69 16.17 3.07
CA GLY A 78 -9.72 16.60 2.13
C GLY A 78 -9.34 16.50 0.64
N ILE A 79 -8.17 15.93 0.31
CA ILE A 79 -7.67 15.83 -1.06
C ILE A 79 -7.63 14.36 -1.51
N ASP A 80 -8.20 14.11 -2.68
CA ASP A 80 -8.22 12.81 -3.36
C ASP A 80 -7.28 12.86 -4.58
N THR A 81 -6.17 12.10 -4.53
CA THR A 81 -5.13 12.05 -5.58
C THR A 81 -4.94 10.65 -6.13
#